data_AF-A0A917YTH6-F1
#
_entry.id   AF-A0A917YTH6-F1
#
_cell.length_a   1.000
_cell.length_b   1.000
_cell.length_c   1.000
_cell.angle_alpha   90.00
_cell.angle_beta   90.00
_cell.angle_gamma   90.00
#
_symmetry.space_group_name_H-M   'P 1'
#
loop_
_entity.id
_entity.type
_entity.pdbx_description
1 polymer ?
#
loop_
_entity_poly.entity_id
_entity_poly.type
_entity_poly.pdbx_seq_one_letter_code
_entity_poly.pdbx_strand_id
1 'polypeptide(L)'
;MRTELWAARLAAGLEPDAAALFARELVNDGTPEARLTLAALSVVDMAPLADPDDVDTGDVFADPDILPDRLRALGQPDMLSEASEGRDGPDHSEAPDEALGERDDVGEALGKSEDVGEALGKSEDVGEALGEIDDVGDRGEASAYTTMGRAAMRTLPAWVARMGRVTCDGAWYGCADRYGQQTLAALRFRYDNGKEPHLLVVGIDQVNGGLAVDALVEEVKFLDDLDLQPADPAVVAGRVLDAFELTGRVMGAMVADTLPAVRPLALARARVVPHPIRQAPDETVTAFQDLPDLPGAREAFEKLVEFVGDRPRWWSPGRVSTFFTSWLPREAVLSDEAIAAMPAVARAWTRFHGDHPEVLAQVDADAPRLPALMADDSLAGLAKRIALTQRPSAPDR
;
A
#
# COMPACT_ATOMS: atom_id res chain seq x y z
N MET A 1 12.92 9.69 -8.46
CA MET A 1 11.68 10.14 -7.81
C MET A 1 10.73 10.92 -8.71
N ARG A 2 10.97 12.20 -9.05
CA ARG A 2 9.99 12.99 -9.86
C ARG A 2 9.52 12.29 -11.13
N THR A 3 10.43 11.69 -11.90
CA THR A 3 10.12 10.89 -13.08
C THR A 3 9.26 9.67 -12.78
N GLU A 4 9.46 9.02 -11.63
CA GLU A 4 8.70 7.83 -11.21
C GLU A 4 7.29 8.22 -10.75
N LEU A 5 7.14 9.34 -10.03
CA LEU A 5 5.82 9.89 -9.68
C LEU A 5 5.02 10.32 -10.91
N TRP A 6 5.71 10.93 -11.90
CA TRP A 6 5.08 11.24 -13.18
C TRP A 6 4.62 9.98 -13.92
N ALA A 7 5.48 8.95 -13.99
CA ALA A 7 5.13 7.68 -14.61
C ALA A 7 3.98 6.96 -13.86
N ALA A 8 3.93 7.04 -12.53
CA ALA A 8 2.83 6.49 -11.74
C ALA A 8 1.49 7.17 -12.06
N ARG A 9 1.48 8.51 -12.20
CA ARG A 9 0.29 9.26 -12.63
C ARG A 9 -0.14 8.90 -14.05
N LEU A 10 0.82 8.75 -14.95
CA LEU A 10 0.55 8.33 -16.32
C LEU A 10 -0.08 6.92 -16.34
N ALA A 11 0.53 5.96 -15.64
CA ALA A 11 0.01 4.60 -15.53
C ALA A 11 -1.39 4.56 -14.89
N ALA A 12 -1.66 5.40 -13.89
CA ALA A 12 -2.95 5.46 -13.22
C ALA A 12 -4.08 6.02 -14.11
N GLY A 13 -3.75 6.81 -15.14
CA GLY A 13 -4.72 7.35 -16.08
C GLY A 13 -4.97 6.48 -17.31
N LEU A 14 -4.26 5.35 -17.45
CA LEU A 14 -4.40 4.45 -18.59
C LEU A 14 -5.33 3.29 -18.22
N GLU A 15 -6.37 3.10 -19.03
CA GLU A 15 -7.19 1.90 -18.96
C GLU A 15 -6.34 0.65 -19.30
N PRO A 16 -6.63 -0.53 -18.71
CA PRO A 16 -5.85 -1.74 -18.93
C PRO A 16 -5.65 -2.08 -20.41
N ASP A 17 -6.69 -1.97 -21.23
CA ASP A 17 -6.64 -2.28 -22.66
C ASP A 17 -5.87 -1.21 -23.46
N ALA A 18 -5.91 0.04 -23.01
CA ALA A 18 -5.16 1.15 -23.62
C ALA A 18 -3.67 1.07 -23.27
N ALA A 19 -3.32 0.42 -22.16
CA ALA A 19 -1.94 0.37 -21.69
C ALA A 19 -1.00 -0.33 -22.68
N ALA A 20 -1.43 -1.48 -23.21
CA ALA A 20 -0.66 -2.25 -24.18
C ALA A 20 -0.50 -1.51 -25.52
N LEU A 21 -1.55 -0.83 -25.99
CA LEU A 21 -1.50 -0.02 -27.20
C LEU A 21 -0.54 1.16 -27.02
N PHE A 22 -0.65 1.88 -25.91
CA PHE A 22 0.24 3.00 -25.58
C PHE A 22 1.72 2.55 -25.51
N ALA A 23 1.99 1.38 -24.91
CA ALA A 23 3.34 0.82 -24.88
C ALA A 23 3.90 0.57 -26.30
N ARG A 24 3.08 0.00 -27.19
CA ARG A 24 3.44 -0.26 -28.60
C ARG A 24 3.71 1.03 -29.35
N GLU A 25 2.90 2.07 -29.14
CA GLU A 25 3.10 3.39 -29.74
C GLU A 25 4.45 4.00 -29.33
N LEU A 26 4.79 3.95 -28.03
CA LEU A 26 6.09 4.43 -27.55
C LEU A 26 7.27 3.65 -28.13
N VAL A 27 7.13 2.33 -28.30
CA VAL A 27 8.15 1.51 -28.97
C VAL A 27 8.32 1.92 -30.44
N ASN A 28 7.21 2.16 -31.13
CA ASN A 28 7.22 2.55 -32.55
C ASN A 28 7.79 3.95 -32.78
N ASP A 29 7.52 4.89 -31.87
CA ASP A 29 8.08 6.24 -31.90
C ASP A 29 9.61 6.20 -31.74
N GLY A 30 10.11 5.41 -30.78
CA GLY A 30 11.54 5.14 -30.64
C GLY A 30 12.39 6.38 -30.32
N THR A 31 11.79 7.50 -29.97
CA THR A 31 12.48 8.71 -29.52
C THR A 31 13.14 8.46 -28.15
N PRO A 32 14.19 9.23 -27.79
CA PRO A 32 14.75 9.18 -26.43
C PRO A 32 13.68 9.38 -25.33
N GLU A 33 12.71 10.25 -25.58
CA GLU A 33 11.59 10.56 -24.69
C GLU A 33 10.62 9.38 -24.55
N ALA A 34 10.25 8.72 -25.66
CA ALA A 34 9.40 7.54 -25.62
C ALA A 34 10.08 6.36 -24.90
N ARG A 35 11.38 6.16 -25.15
CA ARG A 35 12.18 5.17 -24.42
C ARG A 35 12.28 5.47 -22.93
N LEU A 36 12.48 6.74 -22.56
CA LEU A 36 12.52 7.15 -21.16
C LEU A 36 11.16 6.94 -20.48
N THR A 37 10.07 7.20 -21.20
CA THR A 37 8.70 6.94 -20.73
C THR A 37 8.48 5.45 -20.46
N LEU A 38 8.83 4.58 -21.39
CA LEU A 38 8.77 3.12 -21.20
C LEU A 38 9.63 2.66 -20.02
N ALA A 39 10.84 3.19 -19.88
CA ALA A 39 11.74 2.88 -18.77
C ALA A 39 11.19 3.35 -17.41
N ALA A 40 10.45 4.46 -17.38
CA ALA A 40 9.84 4.96 -16.16
C ALA A 40 8.56 4.19 -15.80
N LEU A 41 7.76 3.80 -16.80
CA LEU A 41 6.58 2.96 -16.63
C LEU A 41 6.96 1.57 -16.12
N SER A 42 8.01 0.94 -16.66
CA SER A 42 8.46 -0.38 -16.18
C SER A 42 8.91 -0.39 -14.71
N VAL A 43 9.32 0.75 -14.18
CA VAL A 43 9.73 0.89 -12.77
C VAL A 43 8.53 0.91 -11.83
N VAL A 44 7.42 1.54 -12.24
CA VAL A 44 6.21 1.65 -11.40
C VAL A 44 5.21 0.53 -11.64
N ASP A 45 5.29 -0.12 -12.80
CA ASP A 45 4.45 -1.24 -13.21
C ASP A 45 5.09 -2.59 -12.87
N MET A 46 5.88 -2.65 -11.79
CA MET A 46 6.45 -3.90 -11.31
C MET A 46 5.30 -4.79 -10.82
N ALA A 47 4.69 -5.53 -11.75
CA ALA A 47 3.92 -6.72 -11.48
C ALA A 47 4.76 -7.60 -10.53
N PRO A 48 4.13 -8.33 -9.59
CA PRO A 48 4.89 -9.25 -8.75
C PRO A 48 5.74 -10.11 -9.67
N LEU A 49 7.06 -10.00 -9.53
CA LEU A 49 7.94 -11.05 -10.02
C LEU A 49 7.36 -12.31 -9.38
N ALA A 50 6.93 -13.27 -10.21
CA ALA A 50 6.67 -14.61 -9.73
C ALA A 50 7.85 -15.01 -8.82
N ASP A 51 7.55 -15.69 -7.73
CA ASP A 51 8.57 -16.19 -6.81
C ASP A 51 9.74 -16.74 -7.64
N PRO A 52 11.01 -16.31 -7.42
CA PRO A 52 12.13 -16.84 -8.20
C PRO A 52 12.21 -18.38 -8.19
N ASP A 53 11.55 -19.03 -7.23
CA ASP A 53 11.40 -20.49 -7.14
C ASP A 53 10.24 -21.09 -7.98
N ASP A 54 9.31 -20.26 -8.49
CA ASP A 54 8.17 -20.67 -9.35
C ASP A 54 8.45 -20.48 -10.86
N VAL A 55 9.57 -19.85 -11.23
CA VAL A 55 9.96 -19.73 -12.64
C VAL A 55 10.75 -20.97 -13.04
N ASP A 56 10.07 -21.92 -13.67
CA ASP A 56 10.76 -22.92 -14.49
C ASP A 56 11.53 -22.19 -15.59
N THR A 57 12.83 -22.01 -15.39
CA THR A 57 13.74 -21.38 -16.35
C THR A 57 13.94 -22.21 -17.63
N GLY A 58 13.23 -23.33 -17.78
CA GLY A 58 13.12 -24.09 -19.02
C GLY A 58 12.28 -23.36 -20.08
N ASP A 59 12.91 -23.06 -21.22
CA ASP A 59 12.30 -22.81 -22.54
C ASP A 59 11.76 -21.42 -22.92
N VAL A 60 11.60 -20.43 -22.03
CA VAL A 60 11.13 -19.08 -22.49
C VAL A 60 12.24 -18.22 -23.14
N PHE A 61 13.52 -18.62 -23.02
CA PHE A 61 14.65 -17.84 -23.56
C PHE A 61 15.29 -18.43 -24.83
N ALA A 62 14.66 -19.41 -25.48
CA ALA A 62 15.22 -20.08 -26.67
C ALA A 62 14.63 -19.61 -28.01
N ASP A 63 13.67 -18.68 -28.04
CA ASP A 63 13.16 -18.13 -29.30
C ASP A 63 13.77 -16.74 -29.59
N PRO A 64 14.81 -16.65 -30.43
CA PRO A 64 15.39 -15.37 -30.81
C PRO A 64 14.42 -14.49 -31.61
N ASP A 65 13.32 -15.02 -32.17
CA ASP A 65 12.48 -14.33 -33.16
C ASP A 65 11.32 -13.50 -32.57
N ILE A 66 11.22 -13.40 -31.24
CA ILE A 66 10.19 -12.58 -30.53
C ILE A 66 10.62 -11.11 -30.34
N LEU A 67 11.78 -10.69 -30.85
CA LEU A 67 12.18 -9.29 -30.90
C LEU A 67 11.90 -8.70 -32.29
N PRO A 68 11.12 -7.62 -32.43
CA PRO A 68 10.98 -6.90 -33.70
C PRO A 68 12.37 -6.57 -34.27
N ASP A 69 12.59 -6.81 -35.56
CA ASP A 69 13.90 -6.63 -36.22
C ASP A 69 14.51 -5.21 -36.05
N ARG A 70 13.68 -4.21 -35.74
CA ARG A 70 14.13 -2.85 -35.41
C ARG A 70 14.90 -2.74 -34.09
N LEU A 71 14.68 -3.63 -33.11
CA LEU A 71 15.44 -3.65 -31.85
C LEU A 71 16.79 -4.38 -31.99
N ARG A 72 16.90 -5.36 -32.91
CA ARG A 72 18.19 -6.02 -33.23
C ARG A 72 19.18 -5.08 -33.92
N ALA A 73 18.69 -4.12 -34.70
CA ALA A 73 19.54 -3.15 -35.42
C ALA A 73 20.23 -2.11 -34.53
N LEU A 74 19.85 -1.98 -33.25
CA LEU A 74 20.36 -0.95 -32.34
C LEU A 74 21.48 -1.43 -31.40
N GLY A 75 21.96 -2.67 -31.56
CA GLY A 75 22.85 -3.35 -30.61
C GLY A 75 24.27 -3.64 -31.07
N GLN A 76 24.74 -3.11 -32.21
CA GLN A 76 26.14 -3.29 -32.63
C GLN A 76 26.97 -2.04 -32.36
N PRO A 77 27.91 -2.06 -31.39
CA PRO A 77 28.89 -1.00 -31.23
C PRO A 77 29.98 -1.17 -32.29
N ASP A 78 30.04 -0.21 -33.22
CA ASP A 78 31.13 -0.12 -34.18
C ASP A 78 32.41 0.35 -33.46
N MET A 79 33.48 -0.39 -33.72
CA MET A 79 34.79 -0.27 -33.10
C MET A 79 35.58 0.89 -33.73
N LEU A 80 35.91 1.91 -32.95
CA LEU A 80 37.06 2.79 -33.24
C LEU A 80 37.82 3.15 -31.95
N SER A 81 39.00 2.55 -31.84
CA SER A 81 40.22 3.06 -31.17
C SER A 81 40.78 4.23 -32.02
N GLU A 82 41.56 5.23 -31.60
CA GLU A 82 42.62 5.39 -30.58
C GLU A 82 42.84 6.90 -30.25
N ALA A 83 43.45 7.16 -29.09
CA ALA A 83 44.55 8.12 -28.78
C ALA A 83 44.43 9.65 -28.99
N SER A 84 44.62 10.40 -27.88
CA SER A 84 45.76 11.34 -27.59
C SER A 84 45.35 12.29 -26.45
N GLU A 85 46.01 12.23 -25.29
CA GLU A 85 47.15 13.08 -24.86
C GLU A 85 46.86 14.59 -24.71
N GLY A 86 46.84 15.03 -23.43
CA GLY A 86 47.64 16.15 -22.94
C GLY A 86 47.17 17.58 -23.22
N ARG A 87 46.77 18.31 -22.15
CA ARG A 87 47.24 19.68 -21.90
C ARG A 87 46.95 20.18 -20.48
N ASP A 88 47.98 20.80 -19.92
CA ASP A 88 48.09 21.49 -18.64
C ASP A 88 47.36 22.85 -18.57
N GLY A 89 46.75 23.10 -17.42
CA GLY A 89 46.78 24.35 -16.61
C GLY A 89 45.96 25.58 -17.05
N PRO A 90 45.81 26.62 -16.18
CA PRO A 90 46.07 26.68 -14.74
C PRO A 90 44.93 27.29 -13.88
N ASP A 91 45.11 27.09 -12.58
CA ASP A 91 44.80 27.92 -11.40
C ASP A 91 44.24 29.35 -11.63
N HIS A 92 43.11 29.66 -10.97
CA HIS A 92 42.83 31.00 -10.44
C HIS A 92 41.93 30.97 -9.20
N SER A 93 42.45 31.67 -8.21
CA SER A 93 42.00 31.97 -6.86
C SER A 93 40.82 32.94 -6.75
N GLU A 94 40.09 32.77 -5.64
CA GLU A 94 39.48 33.77 -4.75
C GLU A 94 38.22 34.58 -5.17
N ALA A 95 37.32 34.64 -4.17
CA ALA A 95 35.99 35.24 -4.10
C ALA A 95 36.03 36.80 -3.97
N PRO A 96 34.89 37.53 -3.83
CA PRO A 96 34.11 37.51 -2.58
C PRO A 96 32.58 37.70 -2.71
N ASP A 97 31.96 37.63 -1.53
CA ASP A 97 30.63 37.99 -1.00
C ASP A 97 29.78 39.09 -1.69
N GLU A 98 28.52 39.12 -1.21
CA GLU A 98 27.41 40.09 -1.39
C GLU A 98 26.34 39.64 -2.42
N ALA A 99 25.03 39.68 -2.18
CA ALA A 99 24.23 40.36 -1.17
C ALA A 99 22.86 39.65 -0.99
N LEU A 100 22.26 39.87 0.17
CA LEU A 100 20.89 39.55 0.53
C LEU A 100 19.89 40.25 -0.41
N GLY A 101 18.97 39.49 -1.00
CA GLY A 101 17.82 39.98 -1.75
C GLY A 101 16.53 39.42 -1.17
N GLU A 102 15.67 40.33 -0.73
CA GLU A 102 14.33 40.14 -0.19
C GLU A 102 13.47 39.21 -1.06
N ARG A 103 12.71 38.33 -0.40
CA ARG A 103 11.65 37.53 -1.03
C ARG A 103 10.31 38.10 -0.59
N ASP A 104 9.70 38.88 -1.47
CA ASP A 104 8.26 39.12 -1.47
C ASP A 104 7.66 38.52 -2.75
N ASP A 105 6.42 38.04 -2.62
CA ASP A 105 5.45 37.73 -3.67
C ASP A 105 5.64 36.47 -4.54
N VAL A 106 5.02 35.36 -4.10
CA VAL A 106 4.53 34.30 -5.00
C VAL A 106 3.07 34.00 -4.66
N GLY A 107 2.19 34.91 -5.06
CA GLY A 107 0.79 34.64 -5.29
C GLY A 107 0.46 34.98 -6.73
N GLU A 108 -0.38 34.18 -7.37
CA GLU A 108 -1.03 34.47 -8.67
C GLU A 108 -0.28 34.04 -9.95
N ALA A 109 -0.47 32.78 -10.36
CA ALA A 109 -0.49 32.37 -11.77
C ALA A 109 -1.02 30.94 -11.94
N LEU A 110 -2.35 30.76 -11.89
CA LEU A 110 -3.01 29.59 -12.50
C LEU A 110 -3.81 30.10 -13.70
N GLY A 111 -3.12 30.15 -14.84
CA GLY A 111 -3.71 30.35 -16.15
C GLY A 111 -4.47 29.10 -16.59
N LYS A 112 -5.65 29.35 -17.12
CA LYS A 112 -6.62 28.43 -17.70
C LYS A 112 -5.99 27.58 -18.80
N SER A 113 -6.16 26.26 -18.76
CA SER A 113 -5.93 25.36 -19.89
C SER A 113 -7.26 24.72 -20.29
N GLU A 114 -7.99 25.40 -21.18
CA GLU A 114 -8.99 24.79 -22.05
C GLU A 114 -8.31 24.52 -23.41
N ASP A 115 -8.81 23.51 -24.14
CA ASP A 115 -8.44 23.10 -25.50
C ASP A 115 -7.16 22.28 -25.73
N VAL A 116 -7.25 20.97 -25.46
CA VAL A 116 -6.53 19.94 -26.23
C VAL A 116 -7.52 18.82 -26.57
N GLY A 117 -8.32 19.02 -27.61
CA GLY A 117 -9.40 18.11 -27.95
C GLY A 117 -9.89 18.20 -29.39
N GLU A 118 -9.01 18.37 -30.38
CA GLU A 118 -9.42 18.22 -31.78
C GLU A 118 -8.23 17.94 -32.71
N ALA A 119 -7.74 16.70 -32.74
CA ALA A 119 -6.87 16.22 -33.83
C ALA A 119 -6.77 14.69 -33.83
N LEU A 120 -7.87 13.97 -34.09
CA LEU A 120 -7.79 12.57 -34.52
C LEU A 120 -8.62 12.38 -35.79
N GLY A 121 -7.93 12.51 -36.91
CA GLY A 121 -8.43 12.18 -38.23
C GLY A 121 -8.58 10.67 -38.39
N LYS A 122 -9.64 10.29 -39.10
CA LYS A 122 -10.00 8.92 -39.47
C LYS A 122 -8.88 8.27 -40.29
N SER A 123 -8.34 7.15 -39.83
CA SER A 123 -7.63 6.18 -40.67
C SER A 123 -8.37 4.85 -40.62
N GLU A 124 -9.18 4.61 -41.63
CA GLU A 124 -9.61 3.27 -42.03
C GLU A 124 -8.44 2.59 -42.77
N ASP A 125 -8.35 1.27 -42.68
CA ASP A 125 -7.37 0.35 -43.29
C ASP A 125 -5.96 0.26 -42.68
N VAL A 126 -5.84 -0.49 -41.58
CA VAL A 126 -4.74 -1.45 -41.36
C VAL A 126 -5.28 -2.65 -40.58
N GLY A 127 -5.92 -3.58 -41.29
CA GLY A 127 -6.44 -4.82 -40.72
C GLY A 127 -6.19 -5.98 -41.66
N GLU A 128 -4.95 -6.48 -41.71
CA GLU A 128 -4.66 -7.88 -42.09
C GLU A 128 -3.16 -8.17 -41.95
N ALA A 129 -2.77 -8.56 -40.74
CA ALA A 129 -1.65 -9.45 -40.43
C ALA A 129 -1.34 -9.22 -38.96
N LEU A 130 -1.65 -10.21 -38.11
CA LEU A 130 -1.01 -10.59 -36.86
C LEU A 130 -2.04 -11.44 -36.09
N GLY A 131 -1.65 -12.68 -35.79
CA GLY A 131 -2.54 -13.72 -35.28
C GLY A 131 -3.20 -13.36 -33.95
N GLU A 132 -4.35 -14.01 -33.72
CA GLU A 132 -5.10 -14.03 -32.47
C GLU A 132 -4.15 -14.24 -31.29
N ILE A 133 -4.00 -13.21 -30.46
CA ILE A 133 -3.50 -13.37 -29.10
C ILE A 133 -4.76 -13.62 -28.27
N ASP A 134 -4.92 -14.86 -27.84
CA ASP A 134 -6.02 -15.27 -26.97
C ASP A 134 -6.02 -14.45 -25.68
N ASP A 135 -7.22 -14.11 -25.24
CA ASP A 135 -7.57 -13.48 -23.98
C ASP A 135 -7.24 -14.45 -22.82
N VAL A 136 -6.04 -14.34 -22.25
CA VAL A 136 -5.59 -15.17 -21.12
C VAL A 136 -5.63 -14.36 -19.82
N GLY A 137 -6.52 -14.79 -18.93
CA GLY A 137 -6.70 -14.21 -17.61
C GLY A 137 -5.51 -14.39 -16.65
N ASP A 138 -5.11 -13.27 -16.05
CA ASP A 138 -4.92 -13.06 -14.60
C ASP A 138 -3.90 -13.89 -13.81
N ARG A 139 -2.78 -14.37 -14.41
CA ARG A 139 -1.58 -14.73 -13.61
C ARG A 139 -0.26 -14.45 -14.32
N GLY A 140 0.50 -13.50 -13.78
CA GLY A 140 1.97 -13.51 -13.82
C GLY A 140 2.65 -13.04 -15.09
N GLU A 141 1.95 -12.66 -16.16
CA GLU A 141 2.61 -12.03 -17.29
C GLU A 141 3.15 -10.66 -16.88
N ALA A 142 4.46 -10.48 -17.03
CA ALA A 142 5.09 -9.18 -16.92
C ALA A 142 4.39 -8.25 -17.92
N SER A 143 3.71 -7.22 -17.39
CA SER A 143 2.96 -6.28 -18.22
C SER A 143 3.84 -5.74 -19.36
N ALA A 144 3.19 -5.37 -20.47
CA ALA A 144 3.84 -4.84 -21.67
C ALA A 144 4.89 -3.77 -21.35
N TYR A 145 4.64 -2.91 -20.35
CA TYR A 145 5.62 -1.91 -19.90
C TYR A 145 6.87 -2.52 -19.30
N THR A 146 6.75 -3.55 -18.46
CA THR A 146 7.90 -4.19 -17.82
C THR A 146 8.84 -4.77 -18.86
N THR A 147 8.32 -5.52 -19.82
CA THR A 147 9.12 -6.16 -20.87
C THR A 147 9.74 -5.13 -21.81
N MET A 148 8.92 -4.22 -22.37
CA MET A 148 9.40 -3.21 -23.34
C MET A 148 10.31 -2.17 -22.68
N GLY A 149 9.99 -1.73 -21.47
CA GLY A 149 10.79 -0.76 -20.72
C GLY A 149 12.16 -1.29 -20.32
N ARG A 150 12.28 -2.58 -19.95
CA ARG A 150 13.61 -3.19 -19.69
C ARG A 150 14.51 -3.19 -20.92
N ALA A 151 13.94 -3.43 -22.12
CA ALA A 151 14.69 -3.32 -23.36
C ALA A 151 15.11 -1.87 -23.63
N ALA A 152 14.19 -0.91 -23.47
CA ALA A 152 14.46 0.52 -23.65
C ALA A 152 15.58 1.02 -22.72
N MET A 153 15.60 0.59 -21.46
CA MET A 153 16.61 0.98 -20.46
C MET A 153 18.05 0.69 -20.90
N ARG A 154 18.30 -0.37 -21.69
CA ARG A 154 19.65 -0.75 -22.16
C ARG A 154 20.21 0.22 -23.20
N THR A 155 19.35 0.96 -23.87
CA THR A 155 19.70 1.93 -24.93
C THR A 155 19.77 3.37 -24.41
N LEU A 156 19.44 3.57 -23.13
CA LEU A 156 19.40 4.89 -22.49
C LEU A 156 20.66 5.14 -21.65
N PRO A 157 20.93 6.40 -21.27
CA PRO A 157 22.06 6.72 -20.40
C PRO A 157 22.04 5.92 -19.10
N ALA A 158 23.22 5.57 -18.58
CA ALA A 158 23.37 4.69 -17.42
C ALA A 158 22.62 5.13 -16.15
N TRP A 159 22.26 6.41 -16.02
CA TRP A 159 21.44 6.88 -14.91
C TRP A 159 20.03 6.29 -14.92
N VAL A 160 19.46 5.99 -16.09
CA VAL A 160 18.12 5.40 -16.24
C VAL A 160 18.09 3.99 -15.65
N ALA A 161 19.17 3.22 -15.83
CA ALA A 161 19.31 1.89 -15.23
C ALA A 161 19.23 1.89 -13.69
N ARG A 162 19.45 3.04 -13.04
CA ARG A 162 19.32 3.23 -11.59
C ARG A 162 17.92 3.68 -11.14
N MET A 163 17.03 4.00 -12.07
CA MET A 163 15.64 4.36 -11.75
C MET A 163 14.94 3.18 -11.08
N GLY A 164 14.14 3.45 -10.05
CA GLY A 164 13.46 2.40 -9.28
C GLY A 164 14.34 1.59 -8.34
N ARG A 165 15.67 1.65 -8.48
CA ARG A 165 16.59 0.97 -7.56
C ARG A 165 16.66 1.73 -6.25
N VAL A 166 15.90 1.22 -5.29
CA VAL A 166 15.85 1.76 -3.94
C VAL A 166 16.04 0.62 -2.94
N THR A 167 16.56 0.97 -1.77
CA THR A 167 16.61 0.09 -0.61
C THR A 167 15.66 0.62 0.45
N CYS A 168 14.83 -0.25 1.01
CA CYS A 168 14.01 0.09 2.17
C CYS A 168 14.85 -0.12 3.43
N ASP A 169 15.03 0.94 4.21
CA ASP A 169 15.94 0.94 5.37
C ASP A 169 15.30 1.49 6.65
N GLY A 170 13.98 1.68 6.64
CA GLY A 170 13.19 2.04 7.81
C GLY A 170 11.71 1.86 7.57
N ALA A 171 10.96 1.55 8.62
CA ALA A 171 9.51 1.41 8.57
C ALA A 171 8.86 1.77 9.90
N TRP A 172 7.63 2.30 9.82
CA TRP A 172 6.83 2.69 10.97
C TRP A 172 5.37 2.33 10.74
N TYR A 173 4.67 2.04 11.83
CA TYR A 173 3.26 1.72 11.82
C TYR A 173 2.57 2.22 13.10
N GLY A 174 1.36 2.74 12.98
CA GLY A 174 0.65 3.29 14.13
C GLY A 174 -0.72 3.84 13.77
N CYS A 175 -1.44 4.32 14.79
CA CYS A 175 -2.74 4.96 14.62
C CYS A 175 -2.56 6.33 13.95
N ALA A 176 -3.40 6.61 12.95
CA ALA A 176 -3.45 7.92 12.28
C ALA A 176 -4.37 8.90 13.01
N ASP A 177 -5.39 8.36 13.68
CA ASP A 177 -6.34 9.10 14.48
C ASP A 177 -6.40 8.57 15.91
N ARG A 178 -7.10 9.33 16.76
CA ARG A 178 -7.23 9.07 18.19
C ARG A 178 -7.71 7.67 18.52
N TYR A 179 -8.61 7.07 17.74
CA TYR A 179 -9.23 5.78 18.07
C TYR A 179 -8.71 4.62 17.22
N GLY A 180 -7.68 4.86 16.39
CA GLY A 180 -7.15 3.88 15.46
C GLY A 180 -8.16 3.44 14.39
N GLN A 181 -9.11 4.31 14.02
CA GLN A 181 -10.02 4.02 12.90
C GLN A 181 -9.25 3.94 11.57
N GLN A 182 -8.19 4.73 11.48
CA GLN A 182 -7.17 4.69 10.46
C GLN A 182 -5.82 4.43 11.11
N THR A 183 -4.98 3.71 10.38
CA THR A 183 -3.57 3.49 10.71
C THR A 183 -2.71 3.99 9.56
N LEU A 184 -1.51 4.49 9.86
CA LEU A 184 -0.52 4.80 8.83
C LEU A 184 0.53 3.70 8.77
N ALA A 185 0.88 3.30 7.56
CA ALA A 185 2.04 2.49 7.25
C ALA A 185 3.06 3.37 6.50
N ALA A 186 4.25 3.53 7.07
CA ALA A 186 5.30 4.36 6.50
C ALA A 186 6.56 3.54 6.21
N LEU A 187 7.13 3.69 5.01
CA LEU A 187 8.34 3.00 4.55
C LEU A 187 9.34 4.02 4.04
N ARG A 188 10.57 4.00 4.55
CA ARG A 188 11.66 4.88 4.10
C ARG A 188 12.52 4.16 3.07
N PHE A 189 12.78 4.86 1.97
CA PHE A 189 13.56 4.37 0.85
C PHE A 189 14.73 5.28 0.52
N ARG A 190 15.88 4.66 0.24
CA ARG A 190 17.10 5.35 -0.21
C ARG A 190 17.49 4.90 -1.60
N TYR A 191 18.02 5.83 -2.38
CA TYR A 191 18.66 5.52 -3.66
C TYR A 191 20.16 5.29 -3.46
N ASP A 192 20.74 4.39 -4.25
CA ASP A 192 22.19 4.08 -4.21
C ASP A 192 23.08 5.28 -4.55
N ASN A 193 22.53 6.31 -5.18
CA ASN A 193 23.24 7.53 -5.57
C ASN A 193 23.45 8.53 -4.41
N GLY A 194 23.05 8.18 -3.18
CA GLY A 194 23.22 9.02 -2.00
C GLY A 194 22.29 10.24 -1.94
N LYS A 195 21.28 10.33 -2.81
CA LYS A 195 20.24 11.35 -2.69
C LYS A 195 19.43 11.16 -1.41
N GLU A 196 18.77 12.24 -1.00
CA GLU A 196 17.92 12.24 0.19
C GLU A 196 16.88 11.10 0.15
N PRO A 197 16.66 10.43 1.29
CA PRO A 197 15.62 9.41 1.41
C PRO A 197 14.24 10.03 1.16
N HIS A 198 13.32 9.20 0.71
CA HIS A 198 11.89 9.54 0.68
C HIS A 198 11.12 8.56 1.55
N LEU A 199 9.97 9.01 2.01
CA LEU A 199 9.01 8.26 2.77
C LEU A 199 7.80 7.96 1.89
N LEU A 200 7.41 6.71 1.78
CA LEU A 200 6.09 6.31 1.31
C LEU A 200 5.18 6.19 2.52
N VAL A 201 4.04 6.88 2.55
CA VAL A 201 3.05 6.77 3.60
C VAL A 201 1.73 6.30 2.99
N VAL A 202 1.10 5.31 3.61
CA VAL A 202 -0.20 4.77 3.19
C VAL A 202 -1.16 4.83 4.36
N GLY A 203 -2.30 5.48 4.16
CA GLY A 203 -3.42 5.50 5.09
C GLY A 203 -4.27 4.24 4.89
N ILE A 204 -4.49 3.51 5.98
CA ILE A 204 -5.22 2.25 6.02
C ILE A 204 -6.45 2.40 6.90
N ASP A 205 -7.64 2.26 6.33
CA ASP A 205 -8.93 2.36 7.00
C ASP A 205 -9.35 1.03 7.63
N GLN A 206 -9.26 0.95 8.96
CA GLN A 206 -9.60 -0.21 9.76
C GLN A 206 -11.13 -0.43 9.85
N VAL A 207 -11.93 0.64 9.71
CA VAL A 207 -13.39 0.55 9.77
C VAL A 207 -13.92 -0.31 8.64
N ASN A 208 -13.38 -0.10 7.43
CA ASN A 208 -13.85 -0.74 6.21
C ASN A 208 -13.05 -1.97 5.76
N GLY A 209 -12.19 -2.53 6.61
CA GLY A 209 -11.50 -3.77 6.25
C GLY A 209 -9.98 -3.77 6.40
N GLY A 210 -9.39 -2.61 6.68
CA GLY A 210 -7.97 -2.38 6.42
C GLY A 210 -7.72 -1.94 4.97
N LEU A 211 -8.60 -1.10 4.39
CA LEU A 211 -8.47 -0.63 3.01
C LEU A 211 -7.37 0.43 2.90
N ALA A 212 -6.56 0.38 1.85
CA ALA A 212 -5.74 1.54 1.47
C ALA A 212 -6.68 2.65 0.98
N VAL A 213 -6.71 3.77 1.69
CA VAL A 213 -7.59 4.92 1.39
C VAL A 213 -6.83 6.16 0.95
N ASP A 214 -5.54 6.27 1.30
CA ASP A 214 -4.68 7.35 0.84
C ASP A 214 -3.23 6.86 0.72
N ALA A 215 -2.46 7.47 -0.17
CA ALA A 215 -1.03 7.26 -0.28
C ALA A 215 -0.33 8.51 -0.78
N LEU A 216 0.83 8.80 -0.18
CA LEU A 216 1.63 9.97 -0.49
C LEU A 216 3.13 9.67 -0.34
N VAL A 217 3.94 10.50 -0.97
CA VAL A 217 5.40 10.42 -0.88
C VAL A 217 5.92 11.72 -0.30
N GLU A 218 6.64 11.62 0.82
CA GLU A 218 7.09 12.76 1.61
C GLU A 218 8.57 12.68 1.98
N GLU A 219 9.06 13.74 2.59
CA GLU A 219 10.37 13.78 3.25
C GLU A 219 10.31 13.09 4.62
N VAL A 220 11.46 12.62 5.11
CA VAL A 220 11.53 11.88 6.40
C VAL A 220 11.07 12.71 7.59
N LYS A 221 11.23 14.04 7.55
CA LYS A 221 10.76 14.98 8.58
C LYS A 221 9.24 14.90 8.82
N PHE A 222 8.48 14.38 7.85
CA PHE A 222 7.04 14.16 8.01
C PHE A 222 6.71 13.20 9.17
N LEU A 223 7.65 12.33 9.55
CA LEU A 223 7.48 11.44 10.70
C LEU A 223 7.49 12.19 12.04
N ASP A 224 8.12 13.36 12.12
CA ASP A 224 8.31 14.08 13.39
C ASP A 224 6.97 14.53 13.99
N ASP A 225 5.98 14.74 13.13
CA ASP A 225 4.62 15.13 13.51
C ASP A 225 3.67 13.93 13.72
N LEU A 226 4.17 12.70 13.57
CA LEU A 226 3.37 11.48 13.65
C LEU A 226 3.84 10.59 14.82
N ASP A 227 2.90 10.09 15.61
CA ASP A 227 3.17 9.14 16.70
C ASP A 227 3.24 7.69 16.18
N LEU A 228 4.04 7.46 15.13
CA LEU A 228 4.22 6.12 14.57
C LEU A 228 5.35 5.38 15.27
N GLN A 229 5.11 4.10 15.56
CA GLN A 229 6.10 3.26 16.20
C GLN A 229 6.98 2.59 15.13
N PRO A 230 8.31 2.52 15.33
CA PRO A 230 9.18 1.74 14.46
C PRO A 230 8.71 0.29 14.36
N ALA A 231 8.77 -0.28 13.15
CA ALA A 231 8.31 -1.64 12.88
C ALA A 231 9.24 -2.32 11.87
N ASP A 232 9.09 -3.64 11.72
CA ASP A 232 9.80 -4.41 10.69
C ASP A 232 9.33 -3.98 9.28
N PRO A 233 10.23 -3.53 8.38
CA PRO A 233 9.87 -3.20 7.01
C PRO A 233 9.08 -4.28 6.27
N ALA A 234 9.42 -5.55 6.47
CA ALA A 234 8.74 -6.66 5.82
C ALA A 234 7.26 -6.76 6.24
N VAL A 235 6.96 -6.52 7.53
CA VAL A 235 5.60 -6.49 8.07
C VAL A 235 4.83 -5.29 7.51
N VAL A 236 5.42 -4.09 7.55
CA VAL A 236 4.76 -2.86 7.08
C VAL A 236 4.49 -2.93 5.58
N ALA A 237 5.43 -3.42 4.78
CA ALA A 237 5.25 -3.64 3.35
C ALA A 237 4.14 -4.66 3.06
N GLY A 238 4.08 -5.77 3.81
CA GLY A 238 3.00 -6.74 3.70
C GLY A 238 1.63 -6.13 3.96
N ARG A 239 1.49 -5.31 5.02
CA ARG A 239 0.25 -4.57 5.34
C ARG A 239 -0.15 -3.60 4.23
N VAL A 240 0.81 -2.87 3.65
CA VAL A 240 0.55 -1.98 2.50
C VAL A 240 -0.01 -2.78 1.33
N LEU A 241 0.60 -3.92 1.00
CA LEU A 241 0.15 -4.74 -0.11
C LEU A 241 -1.24 -5.37 0.14
N ASP A 242 -1.49 -5.86 1.36
CA ASP A 242 -2.82 -6.38 1.77
C ASP A 242 -3.90 -5.30 1.64
N ALA A 243 -3.60 -4.09 2.09
CA ALA A 243 -4.53 -2.97 2.06
C ALA A 243 -4.91 -2.57 0.62
N PHE A 244 -3.94 -2.49 -0.29
CA PHE A 244 -4.21 -2.20 -1.70
C PHE A 244 -4.93 -3.33 -2.43
N GLU A 245 -4.63 -4.59 -2.11
CA GLU A 245 -5.33 -5.76 -2.66
C GLU A 245 -6.79 -5.76 -2.25
N LEU A 246 -7.06 -5.48 -0.97
CA LEU A 246 -8.42 -5.40 -0.45
C LEU A 246 -9.19 -4.21 -1.07
N THR A 247 -8.58 -3.02 -1.17
CA THR A 247 -9.18 -1.88 -1.86
C THR A 247 -9.55 -2.21 -3.30
N GLY A 248 -8.72 -2.98 -4.01
CA GLY A 248 -9.02 -3.42 -5.38
C GLY A 248 -10.22 -4.37 -5.49
N ARG A 249 -10.57 -5.09 -4.42
CA ARG A 249 -11.71 -6.02 -4.39
C ARG A 249 -13.03 -5.35 -3.98
N VAL A 250 -12.96 -4.22 -3.29
CA VAL A 250 -14.14 -3.52 -2.75
C VAL A 250 -14.61 -2.46 -3.75
N MET A 251 -15.73 -2.74 -4.42
CA MET A 251 -16.38 -1.78 -5.31
C MET A 251 -16.91 -0.57 -4.52
N GLY A 252 -16.60 0.64 -4.98
CA GLY A 252 -17.08 1.87 -4.37
C GLY A 252 -16.39 2.26 -3.06
N ALA A 253 -15.19 1.74 -2.80
CA ALA A 253 -14.35 2.23 -1.70
C ALA A 253 -14.10 3.73 -1.86
N MET A 254 -14.42 4.51 -0.82
CA MET A 254 -14.11 5.94 -0.77
C MET A 254 -12.61 6.10 -0.50
N VAL A 255 -11.88 6.63 -1.47
CA VAL A 255 -10.43 6.87 -1.38
C VAL A 255 -10.12 8.34 -1.65
N ALA A 256 -8.98 8.82 -1.17
CA ALA A 256 -8.49 10.14 -1.48
C ALA A 256 -8.14 10.26 -2.98
N ASP A 257 -8.33 11.45 -3.55
CA ASP A 257 -8.04 11.74 -4.96
C ASP A 257 -6.56 11.53 -5.33
N THR A 258 -5.67 11.55 -4.33
CA THR A 258 -4.24 11.27 -4.43
C THR A 258 -3.93 9.80 -4.62
N LEU A 259 -4.76 8.89 -4.09
CA LEU A 259 -4.47 7.46 -4.05
C LEU A 259 -4.27 6.86 -5.45
N PRO A 260 -5.16 7.09 -6.46
CA PRO A 260 -4.96 6.50 -7.78
C PRO A 260 -3.62 6.89 -8.40
N ALA A 261 -3.24 8.16 -8.29
CA ALA A 261 -2.01 8.72 -8.84
C ALA A 261 -0.73 8.15 -8.20
N VAL A 262 -0.76 7.78 -6.92
CA VAL A 262 0.40 7.29 -6.16
C VAL A 262 0.45 5.76 -6.08
N ARG A 263 -0.69 5.09 -6.24
CA ARG A 263 -0.85 3.63 -6.11
C ARG A 263 0.20 2.81 -6.88
N PRO A 264 0.49 3.06 -8.18
CA PRO A 264 1.51 2.27 -8.89
C PRO A 264 2.89 2.36 -8.22
N LEU A 265 3.30 3.58 -7.82
CA LEU A 265 4.56 3.78 -7.11
C LEU A 265 4.56 3.12 -5.73
N ALA A 266 3.46 3.26 -4.98
CA ALA A 266 3.33 2.66 -3.64
C ALA A 266 3.46 1.13 -3.68
N LEU A 267 2.78 0.48 -4.64
CA LEU A 267 2.88 -0.95 -4.87
C LEU A 267 4.29 -1.38 -5.29
N ALA A 268 4.89 -0.68 -6.25
CA ALA A 268 6.26 -0.96 -6.69
C ALA A 268 7.25 -0.87 -5.51
N ARG A 269 7.08 0.13 -4.64
CA ARG A 269 7.92 0.32 -3.45
C ARG A 269 7.74 -0.76 -2.40
N ALA A 270 6.51 -1.10 -2.05
CA ALA A 270 6.25 -2.17 -1.10
C ALA A 270 6.77 -3.53 -1.61
N ARG A 271 6.71 -3.80 -2.92
CA ARG A 271 7.25 -5.02 -3.53
C ARG A 271 8.79 -5.11 -3.56
N VAL A 272 9.48 -3.97 -3.48
CA VAL A 272 10.97 -3.95 -3.41
C VAL A 272 11.47 -4.33 -2.01
N VAL A 273 10.62 -4.28 -0.99
CA VAL A 273 10.99 -4.73 0.35
C VAL A 273 11.21 -6.25 0.34
N PRO A 274 12.36 -6.77 0.81
CA PRO A 274 12.62 -8.20 0.82
C PRO A 274 11.63 -8.97 1.71
N HIS A 275 11.09 -10.07 1.19
CA HIS A 275 10.25 -11.03 1.93
C HIS A 275 9.07 -10.37 2.69
N PRO A 276 8.20 -9.59 2.01
CA PRO A 276 7.10 -8.91 2.69
C PRO A 276 6.17 -9.93 3.38
N ILE A 277 5.89 -9.71 4.66
CA ILE A 277 5.08 -10.62 5.49
C ILE A 277 3.62 -10.22 5.35
N ARG A 278 2.89 -10.95 4.52
CA ARG A 278 1.44 -10.78 4.31
C ARG A 278 0.65 -11.28 5.52
N GLN A 279 -0.49 -10.64 5.80
CA GLN A 279 -1.42 -11.00 6.88
C GLN A 279 -0.74 -11.10 8.25
N ALA A 280 0.30 -10.28 8.47
CA ALA A 280 1.03 -10.27 9.72
C ALA A 280 0.07 -9.93 10.88
N PRO A 281 0.02 -10.75 11.94
CA PRO A 281 -0.85 -10.49 13.07
C PRO A 281 -0.47 -9.15 13.72
N ASP A 282 -1.46 -8.49 14.32
CA ASP A 282 -1.20 -7.31 15.13
C ASP A 282 -0.90 -7.73 16.58
N GLU A 283 0.30 -7.38 17.05
CA GLU A 283 0.80 -7.78 18.37
C GLU A 283 0.08 -7.08 19.53
N THR A 284 -0.80 -6.12 19.26
CA THR A 284 -1.55 -5.36 20.28
C THR A 284 -2.23 -6.26 21.30
N VAL A 285 -2.86 -7.37 20.87
CA VAL A 285 -3.51 -8.31 21.79
C VAL A 285 -2.50 -9.01 22.70
N THR A 286 -1.38 -9.47 22.13
CA THR A 286 -0.32 -10.16 22.87
C THR A 286 0.41 -9.22 23.83
N ALA A 287 0.50 -7.93 23.48
CA ALA A 287 1.10 -6.89 24.31
C ALA A 287 0.23 -6.50 25.52
N PHE A 288 -1.07 -6.79 25.51
CA PHE A 288 -1.96 -6.52 26.64
C PHE A 288 -1.75 -7.53 27.78
N GLN A 289 -1.27 -7.04 28.92
CA GLN A 289 -0.98 -7.87 30.11
C GLN A 289 -1.84 -7.53 31.32
N ASP A 290 -2.60 -6.42 31.29
CA ASP A 290 -3.29 -5.84 32.44
C ASP A 290 -4.72 -6.39 32.63
N LEU A 291 -4.88 -7.71 32.52
CA LEU A 291 -6.17 -8.35 32.72
C LEU A 291 -6.58 -8.28 34.22
N PRO A 292 -7.80 -7.83 34.55
CA PRO A 292 -8.24 -7.76 35.93
C PRO A 292 -8.36 -9.15 36.57
N ASP A 293 -7.96 -9.25 37.84
CA ASP A 293 -8.10 -10.47 38.64
C ASP A 293 -9.55 -10.62 39.16
N LEU A 294 -10.44 -11.03 38.26
CA LEU A 294 -11.86 -11.31 38.54
C LEU A 294 -12.25 -12.69 37.98
N PRO A 295 -13.15 -13.42 38.64
CA PRO A 295 -13.77 -14.61 38.05
C PRO A 295 -14.36 -14.30 36.67
N GLY A 296 -14.11 -15.16 35.68
CA GLY A 296 -14.58 -14.97 34.31
C GLY A 296 -13.83 -13.92 33.46
N ALA A 297 -12.86 -13.17 34.01
CA ALA A 297 -12.15 -12.13 33.25
C ALA A 297 -11.41 -12.66 32.01
N ARG A 298 -10.81 -13.84 32.10
CA ARG A 298 -10.12 -14.48 30.97
C ARG A 298 -11.08 -14.86 29.84
N GLU A 299 -12.21 -15.48 30.18
CA GLU A 299 -13.27 -15.82 29.22
C GLU A 299 -13.84 -14.56 28.55
N ALA A 300 -14.07 -13.50 29.33
CA ALA A 300 -14.51 -12.21 28.82
C ALA A 300 -13.48 -11.58 27.85
N PHE A 301 -12.20 -11.65 28.18
CA PHE A 301 -11.13 -11.15 27.32
C PHE A 301 -10.99 -11.95 26.03
N GLU A 302 -11.11 -13.27 26.07
CA GLU A 302 -11.12 -14.11 24.86
C GLU A 302 -12.23 -13.67 23.89
N LYS A 303 -13.41 -13.30 24.40
CA LYS A 303 -14.49 -12.74 23.57
C LYS A 303 -14.24 -11.32 23.08
N LEU A 304 -13.56 -10.48 23.86
CA LEU A 304 -13.09 -9.20 23.37
C LEU A 304 -12.10 -9.38 22.22
N VAL A 305 -11.13 -10.30 22.35
CA VAL A 305 -10.14 -10.63 21.30
C VAL A 305 -10.84 -11.13 20.04
N GLU A 306 -11.81 -12.04 20.18
CA GLU A 306 -12.63 -12.52 19.06
C GLU A 306 -13.36 -11.38 18.34
N PHE A 307 -13.91 -10.42 19.09
CA PHE A 307 -14.59 -9.27 18.51
C PHE A 307 -13.65 -8.29 17.79
N VAL A 308 -12.50 -7.96 18.39
CA VAL A 308 -11.58 -6.99 17.78
C VAL A 308 -10.83 -7.58 16.58
N GLY A 309 -10.64 -8.91 16.57
CA GLY A 309 -10.12 -9.66 15.44
C GLY A 309 -8.74 -9.19 14.98
N ASP A 310 -8.62 -8.98 13.67
CA ASP A 310 -7.43 -8.48 12.97
C ASP A 310 -7.16 -6.98 13.23
N ARG A 311 -8.06 -6.28 13.94
CA ARG A 311 -8.02 -4.81 14.12
C ARG A 311 -8.09 -4.42 15.59
N PRO A 312 -7.15 -4.89 16.41
CA PRO A 312 -7.14 -4.59 17.83
C PRO A 312 -6.86 -3.11 18.13
N ARG A 313 -6.24 -2.38 17.21
CA ARG A 313 -5.96 -0.94 17.37
C ARG A 313 -7.17 -0.04 17.21
N TRP A 314 -8.23 -0.50 16.54
CA TRP A 314 -9.46 0.26 16.39
C TRP A 314 -10.33 0.07 17.64
N TRP A 315 -10.44 1.11 18.45
CA TRP A 315 -11.24 1.10 19.69
C TRP A 315 -11.90 2.47 19.96
N SER A 316 -13.04 2.70 19.31
CA SER A 316 -13.81 3.95 19.43
C SER A 316 -15.10 3.78 20.25
N PRO A 317 -15.77 4.86 20.68
CA PRO A 317 -17.05 4.76 21.40
C PRO A 317 -18.12 3.97 20.62
N GLY A 318 -18.25 4.22 19.31
CA GLY A 318 -19.19 3.45 18.48
C GLY A 318 -18.87 1.94 18.44
N ARG A 319 -17.59 1.58 18.43
CA ARG A 319 -17.15 0.18 18.45
C ARG A 319 -17.41 -0.49 19.80
N VAL A 320 -17.18 0.22 20.91
CA VAL A 320 -17.58 -0.21 22.26
C VAL A 320 -19.08 -0.44 22.33
N SER A 321 -19.88 0.52 21.85
CA SER A 321 -21.34 0.37 21.86
C SER A 321 -21.78 -0.85 21.06
N THR A 322 -21.19 -1.05 19.88
CA THR A 322 -21.48 -2.23 19.04
C THR A 322 -21.14 -3.54 19.76
N PHE A 323 -19.99 -3.59 20.44
CA PHE A 323 -19.55 -4.73 21.23
C PHE A 323 -20.57 -5.11 22.32
N PHE A 324 -20.93 -4.15 23.17
CA PHE A 324 -21.83 -4.40 24.31
C PHE A 324 -23.28 -4.63 23.91
N THR A 325 -23.77 -3.90 22.91
CA THR A 325 -25.22 -3.83 22.63
C THR A 325 -25.67 -4.71 21.47
N SER A 326 -24.75 -5.16 20.62
CA SER A 326 -25.09 -5.93 19.43
C SER A 326 -24.28 -7.23 19.32
N TRP A 327 -22.95 -7.15 19.34
CA TRP A 327 -22.11 -8.33 19.08
C TRP A 327 -22.15 -9.36 20.22
N LEU A 328 -21.93 -8.94 21.48
CA LEU A 328 -21.96 -9.87 22.62
C LEU A 328 -23.31 -10.60 22.78
N PRO A 329 -24.46 -9.90 22.80
CA PRO A 329 -25.77 -10.57 22.91
C PRO A 329 -26.03 -11.57 21.77
N ARG A 330 -25.54 -11.25 20.57
CA ARG A 330 -25.80 -12.03 19.37
C ARG A 330 -24.87 -13.22 19.20
N GLU A 331 -23.56 -13.04 19.36
CA GLU A 331 -22.56 -14.02 18.95
C GLU A 331 -21.89 -14.74 20.14
N ALA A 332 -21.76 -14.08 21.29
CA ALA A 332 -21.00 -14.64 22.42
C ALA A 332 -21.85 -15.54 23.33
N VAL A 333 -21.28 -16.69 23.69
CA VAL A 333 -21.71 -17.51 24.83
C VAL A 333 -20.72 -17.24 25.96
N LEU A 334 -21.22 -16.77 27.10
CA LEU A 334 -20.42 -16.40 28.27
C LEU A 334 -21.04 -16.99 29.54
N SER A 335 -20.22 -17.29 30.55
CA SER A 335 -20.67 -17.52 31.92
C SER A 335 -21.19 -16.23 32.59
N ASP A 336 -22.00 -16.36 33.64
CA ASP A 336 -22.46 -15.20 34.42
C ASP A 336 -21.28 -14.41 35.04
N GLU A 337 -20.23 -15.12 35.44
CA GLU A 337 -18.98 -14.51 35.93
C GLU A 337 -18.29 -13.68 34.85
N ALA A 338 -18.20 -14.20 33.62
CA ALA A 338 -17.61 -13.47 32.51
C ALA A 338 -18.47 -12.26 32.07
N ILE A 339 -19.79 -12.37 32.10
CA ILE A 339 -20.70 -11.24 31.86
C ILE A 339 -20.46 -10.14 32.91
N ALA A 340 -20.31 -10.51 34.18
CA ALA A 340 -20.02 -9.56 35.26
C ALA A 340 -18.62 -8.94 35.15
N ALA A 341 -17.63 -9.69 34.68
CA ALA A 341 -16.25 -9.21 34.50
C ALA A 341 -16.04 -8.35 33.25
N MET A 342 -16.87 -8.50 32.23
CA MET A 342 -16.71 -7.83 30.92
C MET A 342 -16.49 -6.31 31.01
N PRO A 343 -17.24 -5.53 31.82
CA PRO A 343 -16.99 -4.09 31.93
C PRO A 343 -15.59 -3.75 32.48
N ALA A 344 -15.06 -4.54 33.41
CA ALA A 344 -13.72 -4.33 33.94
C ALA A 344 -12.65 -4.63 32.89
N VAL A 345 -12.82 -5.70 32.12
CA VAL A 345 -11.94 -6.07 30.99
C VAL A 345 -11.95 -4.97 29.93
N ALA A 346 -13.12 -4.47 29.52
CA ALA A 346 -13.24 -3.42 28.51
C ALA A 346 -12.60 -2.09 28.98
N ARG A 347 -12.70 -1.73 30.27
CA ARG A 347 -12.01 -0.55 30.82
C ARG A 347 -10.50 -0.74 30.84
N ALA A 348 -10.01 -1.92 31.21
CA ALA A 348 -8.57 -2.22 31.19
C ALA A 348 -8.01 -2.12 29.76
N TRP A 349 -8.71 -2.71 28.78
CA TRP A 349 -8.38 -2.57 27.37
C TRP A 349 -8.39 -1.11 26.90
N THR A 350 -9.40 -0.33 27.30
CA THR A 350 -9.48 1.09 26.95
C THR A 350 -8.29 1.90 27.49
N ARG A 351 -7.84 1.61 28.71
CA ARG A 351 -6.63 2.25 29.29
C ARG A 351 -5.38 1.90 28.51
N PHE A 352 -5.24 0.64 28.13
CA PHE A 352 -4.14 0.18 27.28
C PHE A 352 -4.12 0.90 25.92
N HIS A 353 -5.29 1.25 25.39
CA HIS A 353 -5.47 2.00 24.14
C HIS A 353 -5.43 3.53 24.29
N GLY A 354 -4.76 4.06 25.32
CA GLY A 354 -4.57 5.51 25.47
C GLY A 354 -5.57 6.21 26.39
N ASP A 355 -6.33 5.44 27.18
CA ASP A 355 -7.17 5.93 28.28
C ASP A 355 -8.14 7.06 27.88
N HIS A 356 -8.82 6.85 26.76
CA HIS A 356 -9.73 7.83 26.18
C HIS A 356 -11.02 7.99 27.01
N PRO A 357 -11.29 9.18 27.60
CA PRO A 357 -12.39 9.35 28.54
C PRO A 357 -13.78 9.13 27.92
N GLU A 358 -13.96 9.49 26.65
CA GLU A 358 -15.21 9.23 25.92
C GLU A 358 -15.45 7.73 25.64
N VAL A 359 -14.39 6.95 25.44
CA VAL A 359 -14.49 5.49 25.27
C VAL A 359 -14.87 4.85 26.61
N LEU A 360 -14.24 5.28 27.72
CA LEU A 360 -14.60 4.84 29.07
C LEU A 360 -16.04 5.21 29.42
N ALA A 361 -16.48 6.44 29.13
CA ALA A 361 -17.85 6.88 29.35
C ALA A 361 -18.85 6.02 28.59
N GLN A 362 -18.51 5.59 27.37
CA GLN A 362 -19.35 4.67 26.61
C GLN A 362 -19.42 3.28 27.24
N VAL A 363 -18.29 2.75 27.73
CA VAL A 363 -18.28 1.48 28.51
C VAL A 363 -19.23 1.60 29.71
N ASP A 364 -19.14 2.70 30.46
CA ASP A 364 -19.98 2.92 31.65
C ASP A 364 -21.47 3.10 31.31
N ALA A 365 -21.78 3.67 30.15
CA ALA A 365 -23.15 3.85 29.67
C ALA A 365 -23.81 2.51 29.25
N ASP A 366 -23.08 1.65 28.55
CA ASP A 366 -23.63 0.41 27.99
C ASP A 366 -23.54 -0.80 28.93
N ALA A 367 -22.49 -0.87 29.77
CA ALA A 367 -22.24 -2.01 30.66
C ALA A 367 -23.42 -2.42 31.55
N PRO A 368 -24.19 -1.49 32.18
CA PRO A 368 -25.31 -1.87 33.05
C PRO A 368 -26.42 -2.66 32.33
N ARG A 369 -26.51 -2.53 31.00
CA ARG A 369 -27.53 -3.20 30.18
C ARG A 369 -27.11 -4.60 29.73
N LEU A 370 -25.81 -4.92 29.80
CA LEU A 370 -25.26 -6.16 29.25
C LEU A 370 -25.93 -7.42 29.82
N PRO A 371 -26.14 -7.59 31.15
CA PRO A 371 -26.77 -8.81 31.66
C PRO A 371 -28.18 -9.04 31.10
N ALA A 372 -28.98 -7.97 30.98
CA ALA A 372 -30.33 -8.06 30.43
C ALA A 372 -30.32 -8.42 28.94
N LEU A 373 -29.40 -7.84 28.17
CA LEU A 373 -29.24 -8.16 26.74
C LEU A 373 -28.74 -9.59 26.52
N MET A 374 -27.82 -10.08 27.37
CA MET A 374 -27.29 -11.44 27.27
C MET A 374 -28.33 -12.52 27.59
N ALA A 375 -29.32 -12.20 28.42
CA ALA A 375 -30.44 -13.07 28.78
C ALA A 375 -31.59 -13.06 27.74
N ASP A 376 -31.56 -12.15 26.76
CA ASP A 376 -32.58 -12.06 25.71
C ASP A 376 -32.24 -13.00 24.54
N ASP A 377 -32.82 -14.20 24.56
CA ASP A 377 -32.64 -15.21 23.51
C ASP A 377 -33.09 -14.74 22.12
N SER A 378 -33.93 -13.69 22.02
CA SER A 378 -34.37 -13.16 20.72
C SER A 378 -33.24 -12.43 19.97
N LEU A 379 -32.21 -11.98 20.69
CA LEU A 379 -31.03 -11.34 20.12
C LEU A 379 -29.98 -12.35 19.64
N ALA A 380 -30.10 -13.62 20.02
CA ALA A 380 -29.10 -14.63 19.73
C ALA A 380 -29.01 -14.95 18.22
N GLY A 381 -27.79 -14.81 17.69
CA GLY A 381 -27.42 -15.22 16.35
C GLY A 381 -27.59 -16.73 16.14
N LEU A 382 -27.55 -17.16 14.88
CA LEU A 382 -27.71 -18.58 14.55
C LEU A 382 -26.65 -19.46 15.23
N ALA A 383 -25.37 -19.03 15.20
CA ALA A 383 -24.26 -19.77 15.79
C ALA A 383 -24.44 -19.95 17.32
N LYS A 384 -24.78 -18.87 18.03
CA LYS A 384 -25.07 -18.90 19.47
C LYS A 384 -26.24 -19.85 19.79
N ARG A 385 -27.34 -19.79 19.03
CA ARG A 385 -28.49 -20.69 19.23
C ARG A 385 -28.14 -22.16 19.05
N ILE A 386 -27.33 -22.50 18.04
CA ILE A 386 -26.83 -23.86 17.83
C ILE A 386 -25.98 -24.31 19.02
N ALA A 387 -25.05 -23.48 19.48
CA ALA A 387 -24.18 -23.78 20.62
C ALA A 387 -24.97 -23.99 21.93
N LEU A 388 -26.01 -23.18 22.16
CA LEU A 388 -26.90 -23.33 23.32
C LEU A 388 -27.70 -24.63 23.27
N THR A 389 -28.17 -25.05 22.09
CA THR A 389 -28.93 -26.30 21.90
C THR A 389 -28.05 -27.54 22.11
N GLN A 390 -26.76 -27.43 21.82
CA GLN A 390 -25.78 -28.51 21.97
C GLN A 390 -25.23 -28.65 23.39
N ARG A 391 -25.48 -27.68 24.29
CA ARG A 391 -25.12 -27.85 25.70
C ARG A 391 -25.98 -28.96 26.29
N PRO A 392 -25.38 -30.09 26.72
CA PRO A 392 -26.16 -31.15 27.35
C PRO A 392 -26.87 -30.56 28.57
N SER A 393 -28.19 -30.72 28.63
CA SER A 393 -29.00 -30.34 29.78
C SER A 393 -28.33 -30.93 31.01
N ALA A 394 -27.87 -30.08 31.93
CA ALA A 394 -27.34 -30.57 33.20
C ALA A 394 -28.44 -31.47 33.81
N PRO A 395 -28.10 -32.68 34.30
CA PRO A 395 -29.11 -33.53 34.91
C PRO A 395 -29.74 -32.77 36.08
N ASP A 396 -31.07 -32.64 36.04
CA ASP A 396 -31.87 -32.06 37.13
C ASP A 396 -31.38 -32.67 38.46
N ARG A 397 -30.88 -31.80 39.35
CA ARG A 397 -30.42 -32.18 40.69
C ARG A 397 -31.52 -32.00 41.72
#